data_AF-A0A7S1WFE1-F1
#
_entry.id   AF-A0A7S1WFE1-F1
#
_cell.length_a   1.000
_cell.length_b   1.000
_cell.length_c   1.000
_cell.angle_alpha   90.00
_cell.angle_beta   90.00
_cell.angle_gamma   90.00
#
_symmetry.space_group_name_H-M   'P 1'
#
loop_
_entity.id
_entity.type
_entity.pdbx_description
1 polymer ?
#
loop_
_entity_poly.entity_id
_entity_poly.type
_entity_poly.pdbx_seq_one_letter_code
_entity_poly.pdbx_strand_id
1 'polypeptide(L)'
;VITPVTRASGGMSWALMLREEGLPIDFFITHSWQEGIYEFHTKVTESWPPGARHAWCCFLANPQPWERKDLKELLGSQPDLSDSPFARALSAPTCRMLLAVPNVTESVYARLWCVEEARRAIGRRLPVWLATDRGILHWPGRCSSIEEATRAMTSGRLRRSRAWSEQDVDAKEDAEVQLSARFQTVRVARCSDPD
;
A
#
# COMPACT_ATOMS: atom_id res chain seq x y z
N VAL A 1 -10.60 12.96 -23.04
CA VAL A 1 -11.13 13.23 -21.69
C VAL A 1 -11.34 11.88 -21.02
N ILE A 2 -10.64 11.60 -19.92
CA ILE A 2 -10.93 10.43 -19.08
C ILE A 2 -11.90 10.88 -18.00
N THR A 3 -13.08 10.29 -17.97
CA THR A 3 -14.08 10.56 -16.93
C THR A 3 -14.26 9.30 -16.10
N PRO A 4 -14.17 9.38 -14.76
CA PRO A 4 -14.45 8.24 -13.90
C PRO A 4 -15.88 7.74 -14.12
N VAL A 5 -16.04 6.45 -14.41
CA VAL A 5 -17.36 5.81 -14.55
C VAL A 5 -18.22 5.98 -13.29
N THR A 6 -17.58 6.12 -12.13
CA THR A 6 -18.24 6.35 -10.84
C THR A 6 -18.98 7.69 -10.77
N ARG A 7 -18.70 8.65 -11.67
CA ARG A 7 -19.45 9.91 -11.77
C ARG A 7 -20.92 9.68 -12.09
N ALA A 8 -21.25 8.65 -12.88
CA ALA A 8 -22.64 8.28 -13.16
C ALA A 8 -23.39 7.77 -11.91
N SER A 9 -22.65 7.28 -10.92
CA SER A 9 -23.15 6.77 -9.63
C SER A 9 -22.99 7.79 -8.51
N GLY A 10 -23.02 9.09 -8.82
CA GLY A 10 -22.89 10.16 -7.82
C GLY A 10 -21.47 10.42 -7.32
N GLY A 11 -20.45 9.87 -7.98
CA GLY A 11 -19.04 10.18 -7.67
C GLY A 11 -18.45 9.38 -6.51
N MET A 12 -19.06 8.26 -6.12
CA MET A 12 -18.50 7.37 -5.09
C MET A 12 -17.16 6.74 -5.50
N SER A 13 -16.41 6.19 -4.53
CA SER A 13 -15.18 5.46 -4.85
C SER A 13 -15.49 4.17 -5.62
N TRP A 14 -14.57 3.75 -6.49
CA TRP A 14 -14.71 2.50 -7.24
C TRP A 14 -14.86 1.29 -6.30
N ALA A 15 -14.12 1.28 -5.20
CA ALA A 15 -14.21 0.23 -4.18
C ALA A 15 -15.61 0.18 -3.54
N LEU A 16 -16.18 1.34 -3.19
CA LEU A 16 -17.52 1.41 -2.59
C LEU A 16 -18.58 0.91 -3.59
N MET A 17 -18.46 1.30 -4.86
CA MET A 17 -19.39 0.87 -5.92
C MET A 17 -19.40 -0.65 -6.13
N LEU A 18 -18.28 -1.33 -5.90
CA LEU A 18 -18.19 -2.79 -6.03
C LEU A 18 -18.59 -3.54 -4.76
N ARG A 19 -18.42 -2.91 -3.59
CA ARG A 19 -18.54 -3.53 -2.27
C ARG A 19 -19.01 -2.50 -1.24
N GLU A 20 -20.32 -2.24 -1.19
CA GLU A 20 -20.92 -1.27 -0.26
C GLU A 20 -20.62 -1.59 1.21
N GLU A 21 -20.62 -2.88 1.57
CA GLU A 21 -20.33 -3.35 2.93
C GLU A 21 -18.82 -3.31 3.29
N GLY A 22 -17.97 -2.95 2.34
CA GLY A 22 -16.52 -3.03 2.48
C GLY A 22 -15.99 -4.47 2.51
N LEU A 23 -14.69 -4.60 2.78
CA LEU A 23 -13.98 -5.87 2.86
C LEU A 23 -13.13 -5.91 4.14
N PRO A 24 -12.92 -7.11 4.73
CA PRO A 24 -12.02 -7.24 5.87
C PRO A 24 -10.61 -6.90 5.45
N ILE A 25 -9.95 -6.05 6.22
CA ILE A 25 -8.57 -5.61 5.98
C ILE A 25 -7.65 -6.65 6.59
N ASP A 26 -6.88 -7.38 5.78
CA ASP A 26 -5.96 -8.40 6.27
C ASP A 26 -4.61 -7.78 6.68
N PHE A 27 -4.17 -6.76 5.94
CA PHE A 27 -2.95 -6.02 6.24
C PHE A 27 -3.01 -4.56 5.77
N PHE A 28 -2.16 -3.74 6.37
CA PHE A 28 -2.04 -2.31 6.08
C PHE A 28 -0.74 -2.01 5.33
N ILE A 29 -0.77 -1.11 4.35
CA ILE A 29 0.41 -0.68 3.59
C ILE A 29 0.77 0.76 3.95
N THR A 30 2.02 1.00 4.36
CA THR A 30 2.60 2.35 4.51
C THR A 30 3.71 2.56 3.47
N HIS A 31 3.79 3.76 2.88
CA HIS A 31 4.67 4.08 1.75
C HIS A 31 4.92 5.60 1.64
N SER A 32 6.02 6.04 0.99
CA SER A 32 6.40 7.46 0.94
C SER A 32 5.71 8.32 -0.12
N TRP A 33 4.85 7.77 -0.99
CA TRP A 33 4.20 8.45 -2.14
C TRP A 33 5.10 8.92 -3.29
N GLN A 34 6.38 9.21 -3.05
CA GLN A 34 7.28 9.69 -4.11
C GLN A 34 7.77 8.58 -5.06
N GLU A 35 7.39 7.33 -4.84
CA GLU A 35 7.68 6.26 -5.78
C GLU A 35 6.80 6.31 -7.03
N GLY A 36 7.30 5.72 -8.12
CA GLY A 36 6.44 5.39 -9.25
C GLY A 36 5.45 4.28 -8.89
N ILE A 37 4.24 4.34 -9.44
CA ILE A 37 3.19 3.33 -9.22
C ILE A 37 3.66 1.91 -9.59
N TYR A 38 4.58 1.79 -10.55
CA TYR A 38 5.16 0.51 -10.96
C TYR A 38 6.06 -0.11 -9.90
N GLU A 39 6.93 0.70 -9.29
CA GLU A 39 7.78 0.27 -8.18
C GLU A 39 6.92 -0.18 -6.99
N PHE A 40 5.91 0.64 -6.64
CA PHE A 40 4.94 0.31 -5.60
C PHE A 40 4.25 -1.03 -5.87
N HIS A 41 3.68 -1.17 -7.08
CA HIS A 41 2.94 -2.38 -7.47
C HIS A 41 3.82 -3.64 -7.38
N THR A 42 5.02 -3.60 -7.95
CA THR A 42 5.94 -4.75 -7.95
C THR A 42 6.31 -5.14 -6.52
N LYS A 43 6.72 -4.19 -5.68
CA LYS A 43 7.08 -4.46 -4.28
C LYS A 43 5.92 -5.06 -3.49
N VAL A 44 4.72 -4.50 -3.64
CA VAL A 44 3.53 -4.97 -2.92
C VAL A 44 3.11 -6.37 -3.38
N THR A 45 3.12 -6.64 -4.69
CA THR A 45 2.71 -7.95 -5.22
C THR A 45 3.71 -9.05 -4.88
N GLU A 46 5.01 -8.78 -4.97
CA GLU A 46 6.04 -9.76 -4.61
C GLU A 46 6.12 -10.01 -3.09
N SER A 47 5.79 -8.99 -2.30
CA SER A 47 5.76 -9.07 -0.84
C SER A 47 4.37 -9.37 -0.30
N TRP A 48 3.41 -9.78 -1.14
CA TRP A 48 2.03 -10.02 -0.72
C TRP A 48 1.97 -11.13 0.33
N PRO A 49 1.37 -10.89 1.51
CA PRO A 49 1.41 -11.87 2.59
C PRO A 49 0.63 -13.16 2.26
N PRO A 50 1.12 -14.35 2.65
CA PRO A 50 0.42 -15.61 2.39
C PRO A 50 -0.96 -15.61 3.06
N GLY A 51 -1.97 -16.05 2.30
CA GLY A 51 -3.36 -16.13 2.78
C GLY A 51 -4.10 -14.80 2.86
N ALA A 52 -3.42 -13.66 2.69
CA ALA A 52 -4.06 -12.35 2.68
C ALA A 52 -4.82 -12.12 1.36
N ARG A 53 -5.97 -11.44 1.44
CA ARG A 53 -6.84 -11.14 0.29
C ARG A 53 -7.02 -9.65 0.07
N HIS A 54 -7.03 -8.85 1.13
CA HIS A 54 -7.29 -7.42 1.02
C HIS A 54 -6.28 -6.59 1.81
N ALA A 55 -5.79 -5.55 1.15
CA ALA A 55 -4.88 -4.57 1.72
C ALA A 55 -5.60 -3.23 1.88
N TRP A 56 -5.23 -2.48 2.92
CA TRP A 56 -5.55 -1.06 3.01
C TRP A 56 -4.31 -0.22 2.67
N CYS A 57 -4.48 0.80 1.82
CA CYS A 57 -3.42 1.73 1.47
C CYS A 57 -3.98 3.15 1.33
N CYS A 58 -3.41 4.11 2.05
CA CYS A 58 -3.99 5.45 2.20
C CYS A 58 -4.15 6.23 0.89
N PHE A 59 -3.19 6.16 -0.04
CA PHE A 59 -3.32 6.92 -1.28
C PHE A 59 -4.42 6.38 -2.21
N LEU A 60 -4.76 5.10 -2.08
CA LEU A 60 -5.85 4.44 -2.82
C LEU A 60 -7.21 4.58 -2.13
N ALA A 61 -7.21 4.67 -0.80
CA ALA A 61 -8.43 4.73 0.00
C ALA A 61 -8.96 6.15 0.20
N ASN A 62 -8.07 7.14 0.27
CA ASN A 62 -8.46 8.53 0.44
C ASN A 62 -8.67 9.20 -0.93
N PRO A 63 -9.69 10.05 -1.09
CA PRO A 63 -9.89 10.79 -2.33
C PRO A 63 -8.86 11.92 -2.48
N GLN A 64 -7.79 11.66 -3.21
CA GLN A 64 -6.69 12.62 -3.38
C GLN A 64 -7.07 13.96 -4.05
N PRO A 65 -8.02 13.99 -5.00
CA PRO A 65 -8.44 15.24 -5.63
C PRO A 65 -9.38 16.10 -4.77
N TRP A 66 -9.78 15.63 -3.58
CA TRP A 66 -10.71 16.41 -2.76
C TRP A 66 -10.08 17.69 -2.25
N GLU A 67 -10.93 18.72 -2.12
CA GLU A 67 -10.58 19.95 -1.46
C GLU A 67 -10.11 19.68 -0.03
N ARG A 68 -9.17 20.50 0.45
CA ARG A 68 -8.57 20.33 1.79
C ARG A 68 -9.63 20.29 2.90
N LYS A 69 -10.73 21.04 2.75
CA LYS A 69 -11.82 21.08 3.74
C LYS A 69 -12.53 19.71 3.86
N ASP A 70 -12.80 19.08 2.71
CA ASP A 70 -13.55 17.82 2.63
C ASP A 70 -12.65 16.67 3.06
N LEU A 71 -11.36 16.72 2.68
CA LEU A 71 -10.37 15.77 3.17
C LEU A 71 -10.19 15.88 4.69
N LYS A 72 -10.17 17.10 5.26
CA LYS A 72 -10.09 17.28 6.72
C LYS A 72 -11.28 16.64 7.43
N GLU A 73 -12.49 16.83 6.90
CA GLU A 73 -13.69 16.19 7.44
C GLU A 73 -13.61 14.66 7.36
N LEU A 74 -13.15 14.12 6.23
CA LEU A 74 -12.92 12.68 6.07
C LEU A 74 -11.89 12.13 7.06
N LEU A 75 -10.78 12.84 7.26
CA LEU A 75 -9.71 12.44 8.17
C LEU A 75 -10.12 12.49 9.65
N GLY A 76 -11.32 12.97 9.95
CA GLY A 76 -11.91 12.91 11.27
C GLY A 76 -11.78 14.20 12.07
N SER A 77 -12.43 14.17 13.21
CA SER A 77 -12.60 15.29 14.13
C SER A 77 -11.57 15.29 15.27
N GLN A 78 -10.95 14.15 15.54
CA GLN A 78 -10.06 14.01 16.68
C GLN A 78 -8.68 14.57 16.39
N PRO A 79 -8.08 15.36 17.32
CA PRO A 79 -6.74 15.92 17.12
C PRO A 79 -5.65 14.88 16.90
N ASP A 80 -5.82 13.67 17.45
CA ASP A 80 -4.90 12.56 17.32
C ASP A 80 -5.16 11.70 16.07
N LEU A 81 -6.18 12.00 15.27
CA LEU A 81 -6.63 11.24 14.10
C LEU A 81 -7.16 9.83 14.43
N SER A 82 -7.58 9.56 15.68
CA SER A 82 -8.09 8.24 16.08
C SER A 82 -9.35 7.81 15.34
N ASP A 83 -10.19 8.74 14.91
CA ASP A 83 -11.41 8.50 14.13
C ASP A 83 -11.18 8.49 12.61
N SER A 84 -9.96 8.78 12.16
CA SER A 84 -9.61 8.78 10.74
C SER A 84 -9.75 7.40 10.08
N PRO A 85 -10.02 7.33 8.76
CA PRO A 85 -10.13 6.07 8.04
C PRO A 85 -8.90 5.18 8.17
N PHE A 86 -7.69 5.75 8.12
CA PHE A 86 -6.46 4.97 8.23
C PHE A 86 -6.27 4.42 9.66
N ALA A 87 -6.58 5.21 10.69
CA ALA A 87 -6.48 4.75 12.07
C ALA A 87 -7.47 3.61 12.34
N ARG A 88 -8.69 3.72 11.80
CA ARG A 88 -9.72 2.67 11.86
C ARG A 88 -9.30 1.41 11.09
N ALA A 89 -8.78 1.58 9.88
CA ALA A 89 -8.29 0.50 9.03
C ALA A 89 -7.15 -0.27 9.70
N LEU A 90 -6.13 0.46 10.17
CA LEU A 90 -5.03 -0.13 10.91
C LEU A 90 -5.56 -0.82 12.17
N SER A 91 -6.49 -0.18 12.90
CA SER A 91 -7.08 -0.70 14.15
C SER A 91 -8.08 -1.84 13.97
N ALA A 92 -8.43 -2.21 12.73
CA ALA A 92 -9.39 -3.26 12.45
C ALA A 92 -8.94 -4.58 13.11
N PRO A 93 -9.85 -5.35 13.72
CA PRO A 93 -9.53 -6.65 14.31
C PRO A 93 -9.00 -7.67 13.30
N THR A 94 -9.27 -7.48 12.01
CA THR A 94 -8.78 -8.34 10.92
C THR A 94 -7.38 -7.94 10.45
N CYS A 95 -6.92 -6.71 10.73
CA CYS A 95 -5.62 -6.24 10.26
C CYS A 95 -4.51 -6.89 11.08
N ARG A 96 -3.79 -7.85 10.46
CA ARG A 96 -2.80 -8.70 11.13
C ARG A 96 -1.38 -8.20 11.04
N MET A 97 -1.06 -7.31 10.10
CA MET A 97 0.30 -6.79 9.94
C MET A 97 0.31 -5.45 9.21
N LEU A 98 1.46 -4.78 9.29
CA LEU A 98 1.79 -3.64 8.46
C LEU A 98 2.92 -4.01 7.48
N LEU A 99 2.76 -3.67 6.21
CA LEU A 99 3.76 -3.78 5.16
C LEU A 99 4.30 -2.38 4.86
N ALA A 100 5.55 -2.13 5.22
CA ALA A 100 6.27 -0.91 4.91
C ALA A 100 6.92 -1.02 3.53
N VAL A 101 6.56 -0.14 2.61
CA VAL A 101 7.04 -0.12 1.23
C VAL A 101 8.05 1.01 1.09
N PRO A 102 9.36 0.72 1.17
CA PRO A 102 10.39 1.72 0.92
C PRO A 102 10.48 2.02 -0.58
N ASN A 103 11.02 3.18 -0.92
CA ASN A 103 11.32 3.53 -2.29
C ASN A 103 12.72 4.12 -2.44
N VAL A 104 13.16 4.26 -3.70
CA VAL A 104 14.50 4.77 -4.04
C VAL A 104 14.61 6.30 -3.96
N THR A 105 13.47 7.00 -3.88
CA THR A 105 13.41 8.47 -3.99
C THR A 105 13.48 9.18 -2.65
N GLU A 106 12.87 8.61 -1.60
CA GLU A 106 12.86 9.17 -0.26
C GLU A 106 12.63 8.10 0.81
N SER A 107 13.13 8.39 2.00
CA SER A 107 12.84 7.57 3.18
C SER A 107 11.35 7.67 3.53
N VAL A 108 10.72 6.52 3.82
CA VAL A 108 9.34 6.46 4.35
C VAL A 108 9.20 7.31 5.61
N TYR A 109 10.26 7.44 6.41
CA TYR A 109 10.26 8.25 7.63
C TYR A 109 10.39 9.75 7.41
N ALA A 110 10.61 10.21 6.17
CA ALA A 110 10.57 11.64 5.83
C ALA A 110 9.14 12.21 5.83
N ARG A 111 8.12 11.34 5.87
CA ARG A 111 6.70 11.69 5.83
C ARG A 111 6.08 11.43 7.19
N LEU A 112 5.62 12.49 7.87
CA LEU A 112 4.98 12.38 9.20
C LEU A 112 3.80 11.41 9.21
N TRP A 113 3.08 11.30 8.10
CA TRP A 113 1.97 10.37 7.95
C TRP A 113 2.41 8.91 8.12
N CYS A 114 3.46 8.49 7.42
CA CYS A 114 4.02 7.15 7.52
C CYS A 114 4.58 6.85 8.91
N VAL A 115 5.18 7.87 9.55
CA VAL A 115 5.67 7.76 10.93
C VAL A 115 4.51 7.48 11.89
N GLU A 116 3.37 8.15 11.72
CA GLU A 116 2.18 7.94 12.55
C GLU A 116 1.56 6.56 12.32
N GLU A 117 1.47 6.09 11.07
CA GLU A 117 1.03 4.74 10.74
C GLU A 117 1.91 3.67 11.40
N ALA A 118 3.25 3.81 11.28
CA ALA A 118 4.21 2.92 11.90
C ALA A 118 4.12 2.95 13.43
N ARG A 119 4.03 4.15 14.03
CA ARG A 119 3.89 4.34 15.48
C ARG A 119 2.65 3.61 16.02
N ARG A 120 1.51 3.73 15.33
CA ARG A 120 0.26 3.04 15.71
C ARG A 120 0.37 1.52 15.55
N ALA A 121 1.00 1.04 14.49
CA ALA A 121 1.24 -0.39 14.28
C ALA A 121 2.11 -0.98 15.40
N ILE A 122 3.20 -0.30 15.76
CA ILE A 122 4.07 -0.66 16.89
C ILE A 122 3.30 -0.64 18.21
N GLY A 123 2.50 0.40 18.47
CA GLY A 123 1.67 0.49 19.66
C GLY A 123 0.68 -0.66 19.80
N ARG A 124 0.20 -1.20 18.69
CA ARG A 124 -0.69 -2.39 18.63
C ARG A 124 0.07 -3.72 18.54
N ARG A 125 1.40 -3.69 18.54
CA ARG A 125 2.27 -4.87 18.39
C ARG A 125 1.96 -5.66 17.11
N LEU A 126 1.56 -4.95 16.05
CA LEU A 126 1.45 -5.57 14.74
C LEU A 126 2.86 -5.92 14.23
N PRO A 127 3.07 -7.10 13.65
CA PRO A 127 4.25 -7.39 12.84
C PRO A 127 4.40 -6.34 11.74
N VAL A 128 5.61 -5.78 11.63
CA VAL A 128 5.98 -4.85 10.56
C VAL A 128 6.95 -5.54 9.63
N TRP A 129 6.57 -5.63 8.36
CA TRP A 129 7.34 -6.27 7.31
C TRP A 129 7.79 -5.25 6.28
N LEU A 130 9.00 -5.41 5.76
CA LEU A 130 9.50 -4.58 4.67
C LEU A 130 9.12 -5.23 3.35
N ALA A 131 8.48 -4.47 2.47
CA ALA A 131 8.30 -4.89 1.09
C ALA A 131 9.63 -4.79 0.36
N THR A 132 9.96 -5.82 -0.41
CA THR A 132 11.12 -5.86 -1.29
C THR A 132 10.69 -6.20 -2.70
N ASP A 133 11.53 -5.81 -3.65
CA ASP A 133 11.45 -6.26 -5.04
C ASP A 133 12.41 -7.41 -5.29
N ARG A 134 12.26 -8.01 -6.48
CA ARG A 134 13.10 -9.05 -7.07
C ARG A 134 13.37 -10.24 -6.15
N GLY A 135 12.41 -10.55 -5.29
CA GLY A 135 12.52 -11.68 -4.37
C GLY A 135 13.66 -11.58 -3.35
N ILE A 136 14.14 -10.37 -3.02
CA ILE A 136 15.22 -10.19 -2.04
C ILE A 136 14.82 -10.77 -0.68
N LEU A 137 13.57 -10.53 -0.27
CA LEU A 137 12.92 -11.21 0.84
C LEU A 137 11.71 -11.96 0.32
N HIS A 138 11.58 -13.21 0.77
CA HIS A 138 10.40 -14.02 0.51
C HIS A 138 9.76 -14.44 1.81
N TRP A 139 8.45 -14.54 1.79
CA TRP A 139 7.72 -15.28 2.80
C TRP A 139 8.23 -16.73 2.85
N PRO A 140 8.40 -17.31 4.06
CA PRO A 140 8.79 -18.70 4.19
C PRO A 140 7.84 -19.60 3.39
N GLY A 141 8.41 -20.50 2.60
CA GLY A 141 7.63 -21.41 1.78
C GLY A 141 6.70 -22.28 2.63
N ARG A 142 5.51 -22.57 2.10
CA ARG A 142 4.44 -23.37 2.73
C ARG A 142 3.69 -22.70 3.89
N CYS A 143 3.92 -21.41 4.15
CA CYS A 143 3.04 -20.67 5.03
C CYS A 143 1.72 -20.37 4.32
N SER A 144 0.61 -20.59 5.02
CA SER A 144 -0.75 -20.35 4.54
C SER A 144 -1.39 -19.10 5.16
N SER A 145 -0.73 -18.52 6.18
CA SER A 145 -1.20 -17.32 6.86
C SER A 145 -0.06 -16.37 7.24
N ILE A 146 -0.43 -15.12 7.56
CA ILE A 146 0.46 -14.07 8.07
C ILE A 146 1.12 -14.50 9.39
N GLU A 147 0.38 -15.16 10.28
CA GLU A 147 0.85 -15.59 11.59
C GLU A 147 1.90 -16.71 11.47
N GLU A 148 1.67 -17.68 10.60
CA GLU A 148 2.64 -18.75 10.31
C GLU A 148 3.93 -18.16 9.74
N ALA A 149 3.79 -17.27 8.76
CA ALA A 149 4.91 -16.63 8.10
C ALA A 149 5.72 -15.75 9.07
N THR A 150 5.02 -14.98 9.92
CA THR A 150 5.64 -14.14 10.94
C THR A 150 6.41 -14.97 11.97
N ARG A 151 5.83 -16.08 12.44
CA ARG A 151 6.48 -17.00 13.39
C ARG A 151 7.72 -17.65 12.77
N ALA A 152 7.62 -18.11 11.52
CA ALA A 152 8.73 -18.72 10.82
C ALA A 152 9.91 -17.74 10.63
N MET A 153 9.63 -16.49 10.26
CA MET A 153 10.69 -15.49 10.09
C MET A 153 11.30 -15.01 11.40
N THR A 154 10.51 -14.81 12.45
CA THR A 154 11.03 -14.43 13.79
C THR A 154 11.84 -15.54 14.45
N SER A 155 11.60 -16.81 14.10
CA SER A 155 12.39 -17.96 14.57
C SER A 155 13.76 -18.12 13.89
N GLY A 156 14.24 -17.11 13.15
CA GLY A 156 15.59 -17.10 12.55
C GLY A 156 15.70 -17.79 11.19
N ARG A 157 14.57 -18.12 10.53
CA ARG A 157 14.56 -18.66 9.15
C ARG A 157 14.47 -17.57 8.08
N LEU A 158 15.04 -16.39 8.34
CA LEU A 158 15.18 -15.35 7.32
C LEU A 158 16.24 -15.80 6.30
N ARG A 159 15.77 -16.44 5.23
CA ARG A 159 16.61 -16.77 4.09
C ARG A 159 16.60 -15.60 3.13
N ARG A 160 17.72 -14.87 3.04
CA ARG A 160 18.03 -14.13 1.82
C ARG A 160 18.17 -15.16 0.71
N SER A 161 17.35 -15.06 -0.32
CA SER A 161 17.40 -15.95 -1.49
C SER A 161 18.63 -15.70 -2.36
N ARG A 162 19.15 -14.46 -2.35
CA ARG A 162 20.18 -13.96 -3.26
C ARG A 162 20.92 -12.76 -2.65
N ALA A 163 22.19 -12.58 -3.06
CA ALA A 163 22.97 -11.38 -2.77
C ALA A 163 22.59 -10.24 -3.74
N TRP A 164 22.65 -8.99 -3.27
CA TRP A 164 22.43 -7.81 -4.11
C TRP A 164 23.45 -7.79 -5.27
N SER A 165 22.98 -7.51 -6.48
CA SER A 165 23.81 -7.33 -7.67
C SER A 165 23.67 -5.91 -8.23
N GLU A 166 24.62 -5.45 -9.05
CA GLU A 166 24.56 -4.14 -9.70
C GLU A 166 23.31 -3.97 -10.56
N GLN A 167 22.81 -5.05 -11.17
CA GLN A 167 21.57 -5.06 -11.96
C GLN A 167 20.31 -4.74 -11.13
N ASP A 168 20.36 -4.92 -9.80
CA ASP A 168 19.24 -4.60 -8.89
C ASP A 168 19.10 -3.11 -8.60
N VAL A 169 20.13 -2.32 -8.94
CA VAL A 169 20.13 -0.86 -8.74
C VAL A 169 19.36 -0.15 -9.86
N ASP A 170 19.29 -0.74 -11.06
CA ASP A 170 18.58 -0.21 -12.24
C ASP A 170 17.09 -0.60 -12.31
N ALA A 171 16.50 -1.04 -11.19
CA ALA A 171 15.14 -1.59 -11.12
C ALA A 171 14.01 -0.68 -11.66
N LYS A 172 14.29 0.62 -11.82
CA LYS A 172 13.35 1.60 -12.37
C LYS A 172 13.01 1.35 -13.85
N GLU A 173 13.99 1.02 -14.70
CA GLU A 173 13.77 0.83 -16.14
C GLU A 173 12.98 -0.47 -16.42
N ASP A 174 13.35 -1.57 -15.78
CA ASP A 174 12.72 -2.88 -16.01
C ASP A 174 11.24 -2.91 -15.57
N ALA A 175 10.91 -2.28 -14.44
CA ALA A 175 9.54 -2.21 -13.94
C ALA A 175 8.63 -1.37 -14.87
N GLU A 176 9.18 -0.31 -15.46
CA GLU A 176 8.46 0.52 -16.43
C GLU A 176 8.21 -0.25 -17.73
N VAL A 177 9.19 -1.02 -18.22
CA VAL A 177 9.06 -1.84 -19.44
C VAL A 177 8.04 -2.97 -19.27
N GLN A 178 8.06 -3.72 -18.17
CA GLN A 178 7.15 -4.86 -17.97
C GLN A 178 5.66 -4.47 -17.92
N LEU A 179 5.34 -3.35 -17.26
CA LEU A 179 3.95 -2.91 -17.12
C LEU A 179 3.48 -2.10 -18.34
N SER A 180 4.35 -1.27 -18.95
CA SER A 180 4.01 -0.54 -20.19
C SER A 180 3.76 -1.47 -21.38
N ALA A 181 4.40 -2.63 -21.44
CA ALA A 181 4.15 -3.65 -22.47
C ALA A 181 2.74 -4.28 -22.36
N ARG A 182 2.10 -4.22 -21.18
CA ARG A 182 0.75 -4.76 -20.94
C ARG A 182 -0.33 -3.68 -20.79
N PHE A 183 0.06 -2.43 -20.55
CA PHE A 183 -0.85 -1.29 -20.45
C PHE A 183 -0.91 -0.54 -21.79
N GLN A 184 -2.05 -0.61 -22.49
CA GLN A 184 -2.34 0.34 -23.55
C GLN A 184 -2.42 1.74 -22.92
N THR A 185 -1.50 2.60 -23.35
CA THR A 185 -1.06 3.77 -22.59
C THR A 185 -2.16 4.81 -22.34
N VAL A 186 -2.16 5.32 -21.10
CA VAL A 186 -2.92 6.51 -20.67
C VAL A 186 -2.14 7.81 -20.97
N ARG A 187 -1.01 7.72 -21.68
CA ARG A 187 -0.03 8.81 -21.89
C ARG A 187 -0.62 10.06 -22.59
N VAL A 188 -1.74 9.91 -23.29
CA VAL A 188 -2.46 11.00 -23.97
C VAL A 188 -3.77 11.39 -23.27
N ALA A 189 -4.05 10.82 -22.11
CA ALA A 189 -5.21 11.20 -21.32
C ALA A 189 -5.04 12.60 -20.74
N ARG A 190 -5.96 13.49 -21.08
CA ARG A 190 -6.15 14.76 -20.39
C ARG A 190 -7.19 14.57 -19.29
N CYS A 191 -6.81 14.91 -18.05
CA CYS A 191 -7.76 15.11 -16.96
C CYS A 191 -8.73 16.22 -17.39
N SER A 192 -10.01 16.01 -17.18
CA SER A 192 -11.05 17.00 -17.51
C SER A 192 -11.51 17.82 -16.33
N ASP A 193 -10.95 17.58 -15.15
CA ASP A 193 -11.30 18.37 -13.97
C ASP A 193 -10.67 19.75 -14.13
N PRO A 194 -11.44 20.83 -13.95
CA PRO A 194 -10.91 22.19 -14.01
C PRO A 194 -9.98 22.43 -12.81
N ASP A 195 -8.85 23.07 -13.07
CA ASP A 195 -7.88 23.56 -12.06
C ASP A 195 -8.52 24.59 -11.09
#